data_AF-A0A1T4MLF5-F1
#
_entry.id   AF-A0A1T4MLF5-F1
#
_cell.length_a   1.000
_cell.length_b   1.000
_cell.length_c   1.000
_cell.angle_alpha   90.00
_cell.angle_beta   90.00
_cell.angle_gamma   90.00
#
_symmetry.space_group_name_H-M   'P 1'
#
loop_
_entity.id
_entity.type
_entity.pdbx_description
1 polymer ?
#
loop_
_entity_poly.entity_id
_entity_poly.type
_entity_poly.pdbx_seq_one_letter_code
_entity_poly.pdbx_strand_id
1 'polypeptide(L)'
;MRFLDFLSKNWSQITVVIAAIGYLLKVILDFNIRKKEIKFEYLYKEKAGSFQGFLICYQNFKTLLIQEAYKYKHNGTSFSEFEITMNNSKKELEEKLNFLIMYCSNKEKESLYSILNSCTFVLYEIKKTDTDGVEQALEETNKKNKVIIEKLVKNFNL
;
A
#
# COMPACT_ATOMS: atom_id res chain seq x y z
N MET A 1 -55.03 27.18 24.43
CA MET A 1 -54.59 28.50 24.94
C MET A 1 -53.30 28.43 25.78
N ARG A 2 -53.23 27.60 26.84
CA ARG A 2 -52.07 27.60 27.78
C ARG A 2 -50.67 27.34 27.19
N PHE A 3 -50.55 26.56 26.12
CA PHE A 3 -49.25 26.24 25.51
C PHE A 3 -48.68 27.40 24.68
N LEU A 4 -49.52 28.07 23.87
CA LEU A 4 -49.10 29.22 23.06
C LEU A 4 -48.74 30.42 23.96
N ASP A 5 -49.46 30.64 25.06
CA ASP A 5 -49.14 31.68 26.03
C ASP A 5 -47.82 31.40 26.76
N PHE A 6 -47.50 30.13 27.03
CA PHE A 6 -46.23 29.74 27.64
C PHE A 6 -45.05 29.98 26.69
N LEU A 7 -45.20 29.61 25.41
CA LEU A 7 -44.18 29.86 24.38
C LEU A 7 -43.94 31.36 24.17
N SER A 8 -45.02 32.16 24.13
CA SER A 8 -44.91 33.61 23.95
C SER A 8 -44.23 34.30 25.14
N LYS A 9 -44.54 33.88 26.38
CA LYS A 9 -43.95 34.48 27.59
C LYS A 9 -42.49 34.08 27.82
N ASN A 10 -42.08 32.90 27.34
CA ASN A 10 -40.74 32.35 27.58
C ASN A 10 -39.88 32.26 26.30
N TRP A 11 -40.25 32.97 25.24
CA TRP A 11 -39.64 32.84 23.91
C TRP A 11 -38.12 33.10 23.92
N SER A 12 -37.68 34.08 24.71
CA SER A 12 -36.25 34.40 24.86
C SER A 12 -35.48 33.28 25.55
N GLN A 13 -36.01 32.70 26.64
CA GLN A 13 -35.37 31.56 27.32
C GLN A 13 -35.34 30.32 26.41
N ILE A 14 -36.42 30.05 25.68
CA ILE A 14 -36.49 28.93 24.73
C ILE A 14 -35.40 29.07 23.65
N THR A 15 -35.23 30.27 23.10
CA THR A 15 -34.20 30.55 22.08
C THR A 15 -32.79 30.33 22.64
N VAL A 16 -32.51 30.77 23.87
CA VAL A 16 -31.21 30.56 24.54
C VAL A 16 -30.95 29.07 24.78
N VAL A 17 -31.95 28.31 25.21
CA VAL A 17 -31.82 26.85 25.41
C VAL A 17 -31.56 26.14 24.09
N ILE A 18 -32.27 26.50 23.01
CA ILE A 18 -32.02 25.95 21.67
C ILE A 18 -30.61 26.28 21.20
N ALA A 19 -30.15 27.53 21.39
CA ALA A 19 -28.80 27.94 21.03
C ALA A 19 -27.72 27.17 21.82
N ALA A 20 -27.94 26.95 23.12
CA ALA A 20 -27.04 26.17 23.97
C ALA A 20 -26.96 24.71 23.52
N ILE A 21 -28.11 24.09 23.21
CA ILE A 21 -28.17 22.72 22.68
C ILE A 21 -27.48 22.64 21.30
N GLY A 22 -27.75 23.60 20.42
CA GLY A 22 -27.12 23.68 19.10
C GLY A 22 -25.60 23.83 19.18
N TYR A 23 -25.10 24.63 20.13
CA TYR A 23 -23.67 24.77 20.40
C TYR A 23 -23.06 23.45 20.92
N LEU A 24 -23.71 22.77 21.87
CA LEU A 24 -23.24 21.47 22.36
C LEU A 24 -23.18 20.42 21.24
N LEU A 25 -24.20 20.34 20.39
CA LEU A 25 -24.21 19.45 19.24
C LEU A 25 -23.08 19.77 18.25
N LYS A 26 -22.84 21.06 17.98
CA LYS A 26 -21.73 21.51 17.14
C LYS A 26 -20.38 21.05 17.71
N VAL A 27 -20.14 21.25 19.00
CA VAL A 27 -18.89 20.84 19.66
C VAL A 27 -18.68 19.32 19.57
N ILE A 28 -19.73 18.53 19.77
CA ILE A 28 -19.65 17.06 19.65
C ILE A 28 -19.35 16.63 18.21
N LEU A 29 -20.00 17.26 17.23
CA LEU A 29 -19.77 16.97 15.81
C LEU A 29 -18.35 17.35 15.38
N ASP A 30 -17.88 18.55 15.73
CA ASP A 30 -16.54 19.03 15.44
C ASP A 30 -15.48 18.09 16.05
N PHE A 31 -15.69 17.62 17.28
CA PHE A 31 -14.80 16.66 17.93
C PHE A 31 -14.76 15.31 17.21
N ASN A 32 -15.93 14.80 16.79
CA ASN A 32 -16.03 13.54 16.06
C ASN A 32 -15.41 13.62 14.66
N ILE A 33 -15.57 14.75 13.97
CA ILE A 33 -14.96 15.00 12.65
C ILE A 33 -13.44 15.01 12.79
N ARG A 34 -12.89 15.81 13.73
CA ARG A 34 -11.45 15.85 14.00
C ARG A 34 -10.87 14.48 14.36
N LYS A 35 -11.59 13.71 15.19
CA LYS A 35 -11.16 12.35 15.56
C LYS A 35 -11.12 11.40 14.35
N LYS A 36 -12.07 11.53 13.42
CA LYS A 36 -12.07 10.76 12.16
C LYS A 36 -10.92 11.20 11.25
N GLU A 37 -10.67 12.49 11.13
CA GLU A 37 -9.55 13.05 10.35
C GLU A 37 -8.21 12.54 10.86
N ILE A 38 -7.95 12.60 12.18
CA ILE A 38 -6.71 12.08 12.78
C ILE A 38 -6.53 10.58 12.46
N LYS A 39 -7.59 9.78 12.58
CA LYS A 39 -7.54 8.35 12.23
C LYS A 39 -7.24 8.14 10.75
N PHE A 40 -7.82 8.94 9.88
CA PHE A 40 -7.60 8.85 8.44
C PHE A 40 -6.17 9.24 8.07
N GLU A 41 -5.64 10.32 8.64
CA GLU A 41 -4.26 10.76 8.44
C GLU A 41 -3.27 9.70 8.95
N TYR A 42 -3.54 9.10 10.11
CA TYR A 42 -2.73 8.01 10.65
C TYR A 42 -2.71 6.79 9.70
N LEU A 43 -3.88 6.32 9.25
CA LEU A 43 -3.97 5.23 8.28
C LEU A 43 -3.25 5.54 6.97
N TYR A 44 -3.32 6.79 6.51
CA TYR A 44 -2.63 7.22 5.30
C TYR A 44 -1.11 7.16 5.46
N LYS A 45 -0.60 7.64 6.59
CA LYS A 45 0.83 7.57 6.94
C LYS A 45 1.32 6.13 7.04
N GLU A 46 0.56 5.25 7.71
CA GLU A 46 0.89 3.83 7.83
C GLU A 46 0.87 3.12 6.48
N LYS A 47 -0.11 3.42 5.62
CA LYS A 47 -0.19 2.90 4.25
C LYS A 47 1.02 3.32 3.42
N ALA A 48 1.39 4.60 3.45
CA ALA A 48 2.55 5.13 2.73
C ALA A 48 3.86 4.52 3.23
N GLY A 49 4.05 4.44 4.55
CA GLY A 49 5.23 3.82 5.16
C GLY A 49 5.35 2.33 4.82
N SER A 50 4.25 1.59 4.85
CA SER A 50 4.20 0.18 4.44
C SER A 50 4.57 0.00 2.97
N PHE A 51 4.06 0.88 2.09
CA PHE A 51 4.38 0.83 0.66
C PHE A 51 5.84 1.18 0.39
N GLN A 52 6.40 2.17 1.09
CA GLN A 52 7.82 2.48 1.01
C GLN A 52 8.69 1.28 1.43
N GLY A 53 8.31 0.59 2.52
CA GLY A 53 8.97 -0.64 2.94
C GLY A 53 8.92 -1.75 1.87
N PHE A 54 7.77 -1.91 1.22
CA PHE A 54 7.64 -2.83 0.08
C PHE A 54 8.54 -2.44 -1.10
N LEU A 55 8.61 -1.16 -1.47
CA LEU A 55 9.46 -0.67 -2.57
C LEU A 55 10.94 -0.91 -2.31
N ILE A 56 11.41 -0.71 -1.07
CA ILE A 56 12.79 -0.99 -0.66
C ILE A 56 13.10 -2.48 -0.83
N CYS A 57 12.24 -3.36 -0.30
CA CYS A 57 12.40 -4.81 -0.46
C CYS A 57 12.38 -5.23 -1.94
N TYR A 58 11.50 -4.64 -2.75
CA TYR A 58 11.44 -4.92 -4.19
C TYR A 58 12.73 -4.49 -4.91
N GLN A 59 13.27 -3.32 -4.57
CA GLN A 59 14.53 -2.84 -5.15
C GLN A 59 15.72 -3.72 -4.75
N ASN A 60 15.75 -4.18 -3.50
CA ASN A 60 16.75 -5.14 -3.03
C ASN A 60 16.65 -6.47 -3.78
N PHE A 61 15.43 -7.02 -3.88
CA PHE A 61 15.15 -8.24 -4.66
C PHE A 61 15.64 -8.10 -6.10
N LYS A 62 15.31 -6.99 -6.78
CA LYS A 62 15.73 -6.73 -8.15
C LYS A 62 17.25 -6.69 -8.28
N THR A 63 17.92 -5.99 -7.37
CA THR A 63 19.39 -5.85 -7.39
C THR A 63 20.07 -7.19 -7.19
N LEU A 64 19.58 -7.98 -6.22
CA LEU A 64 20.06 -9.32 -5.95
C LEU A 64 19.80 -10.26 -7.12
N LEU A 65 18.61 -10.20 -7.72
CA LEU A 65 18.22 -11.00 -8.87
C LEU A 65 19.19 -10.82 -10.04
N ILE A 66 19.55 -9.57 -10.35
CA ILE A 66 20.51 -9.27 -11.42
C ILE A 66 21.85 -9.92 -11.10
N GLN A 67 22.39 -9.68 -9.91
CA GLN A 67 23.71 -10.19 -9.49
C GLN A 67 23.76 -11.72 -9.51
N GLU A 68 22.77 -12.37 -8.90
CA GLU A 68 22.72 -13.83 -8.76
C GLU A 68 22.37 -14.53 -10.08
N ALA A 69 21.57 -13.91 -10.96
CA ALA A 69 21.28 -14.47 -12.28
C ALA A 69 22.54 -14.53 -13.16
N TYR A 70 23.35 -13.47 -13.17
CA TYR A 70 24.64 -13.49 -13.89
C TYR A 70 25.61 -14.49 -13.28
N LYS A 71 25.73 -14.58 -11.94
CA LYS A 71 26.58 -15.61 -11.29
C LYS A 71 26.16 -17.01 -11.69
N TYR A 72 24.85 -17.31 -11.66
CA TYR A 72 24.30 -18.59 -12.06
C TYR A 72 24.64 -18.94 -13.53
N LYS A 73 24.46 -17.99 -14.47
CA LYS A 73 24.71 -18.25 -15.90
C LYS A 73 26.19 -18.31 -16.28
N HIS A 74 27.06 -17.63 -15.56
CA HIS A 74 28.50 -17.64 -15.80
C HIS A 74 29.25 -18.71 -14.98
N ASN A 75 28.59 -19.83 -14.64
CA ASN A 75 29.12 -20.98 -13.90
C ASN A 75 29.60 -20.70 -12.47
N GLY A 76 29.14 -19.61 -11.84
CA GLY A 76 29.52 -19.24 -10.48
C GLY A 76 28.76 -19.97 -9.38
N THR A 77 27.54 -20.47 -9.66
CA THR A 77 26.65 -21.08 -8.66
C THR A 77 25.67 -22.07 -9.30
N SER A 78 25.21 -23.06 -8.53
CA SER A 78 24.16 -23.98 -8.98
C SER A 78 22.79 -23.31 -9.02
N PHE A 79 21.86 -23.80 -9.86
CA PHE A 79 20.49 -23.28 -9.89
C PHE A 79 19.80 -23.39 -8.52
N SER A 80 20.10 -24.44 -7.76
CA SER A 80 19.53 -24.66 -6.42
C SER A 80 19.93 -23.54 -5.44
N GLU A 81 21.22 -23.14 -5.44
CA GLU A 81 21.72 -22.05 -4.59
C GLU A 81 21.12 -20.69 -5.00
N PHE A 82 21.02 -20.45 -6.31
CA PHE A 82 20.33 -19.30 -6.87
C PHE A 82 18.86 -19.25 -6.41
N GLU A 83 18.13 -20.36 -6.57
CA GLU A 83 16.71 -20.47 -6.23
C GLU A 83 16.46 -20.26 -4.73
N ILE A 84 17.30 -20.84 -3.86
CA ILE A 84 17.20 -20.63 -2.40
C ILE A 84 17.38 -19.15 -2.06
N THR A 85 18.41 -18.52 -2.60
CA THR A 85 18.71 -17.10 -2.37
C THR A 85 17.56 -16.21 -2.80
N MET A 86 17.03 -16.46 -4.00
CA MET A 86 15.92 -15.66 -4.52
C MET A 86 14.59 -15.92 -3.82
N ASN A 87 14.31 -17.16 -3.41
CA ASN A 87 13.10 -17.47 -2.65
C ASN A 87 13.11 -16.85 -1.26
N ASN A 88 14.27 -16.76 -0.60
CA ASN A 88 14.40 -16.05 0.67
C ASN A 88 14.09 -14.56 0.50
N SER A 89 14.68 -13.91 -0.50
CA SER A 89 14.40 -12.50 -0.80
C SER A 89 12.94 -12.26 -1.22
N LYS A 90 12.35 -13.18 -1.98
CA LYS A 90 10.93 -13.14 -2.34
C LYS A 90 10.04 -13.27 -1.10
N LYS A 91 10.39 -14.13 -0.15
CA LYS A 91 9.61 -14.30 1.09
C LYS A 91 9.59 -13.00 1.90
N GLU A 92 10.70 -12.29 2.00
CA GLU A 92 10.74 -10.96 2.63
C GLU A 92 9.80 -9.96 1.93
N LEU A 93 9.78 -9.97 0.59
CA LEU A 93 8.87 -9.15 -0.20
C LEU A 93 7.40 -9.51 0.07
N GLU A 94 7.09 -10.80 0.15
CA GLU A 94 5.76 -11.32 0.46
C GLU A 94 5.31 -10.94 1.88
N GLU A 95 6.21 -10.98 2.85
CA GLU A 95 5.94 -10.52 4.22
C GLU A 95 5.56 -9.03 4.22
N LYS A 96 6.33 -8.17 3.54
CA LYS A 96 5.99 -6.74 3.40
C LYS A 96 4.67 -6.52 2.67
N LEU A 97 4.40 -7.33 1.64
CA LEU A 97 3.15 -7.28 0.92
C LEU A 97 1.96 -7.61 1.83
N ASN A 98 2.06 -8.65 2.67
CA ASN A 98 0.99 -9.07 3.58
C ASN A 98 0.59 -7.97 4.58
N PHE A 99 1.54 -7.14 5.01
CA PHE A 99 1.21 -5.95 5.81
C PHE A 99 0.54 -4.86 4.96
N LEU A 100 1.09 -4.58 3.78
CA LEU A 100 0.60 -3.54 2.88
C LEU A 100 -0.85 -3.77 2.43
N ILE A 101 -1.21 -5.02 2.10
CA ILE A 101 -2.55 -5.35 1.59
C ILE A 101 -3.67 -5.05 2.59
N MET A 102 -3.38 -4.96 3.89
CA MET A 102 -4.36 -4.58 4.92
C MET A 102 -4.92 -3.18 4.69
N TYR A 103 -4.14 -2.31 4.03
CA TYR A 103 -4.48 -0.91 3.76
C TYR A 103 -4.92 -0.67 2.30
N CYS A 104 -4.98 -1.71 1.49
CA CYS A 104 -5.21 -1.62 0.05
C CYS A 104 -6.65 -1.99 -0.33
N SER A 105 -7.15 -1.32 -1.36
CA SER A 105 -8.33 -1.74 -2.13
C SER A 105 -8.05 -3.02 -2.91
N ASN A 106 -9.09 -3.72 -3.36
CA ASN A 106 -8.94 -4.97 -4.12
C ASN A 106 -8.12 -4.77 -5.42
N LYS A 107 -8.30 -3.65 -6.11
CA LYS A 107 -7.54 -3.31 -7.32
C LYS A 107 -6.04 -3.12 -7.04
N GLU A 108 -5.71 -2.48 -5.92
CA GLU A 108 -4.31 -2.31 -5.48
C GLU A 108 -3.70 -3.67 -5.09
N LYS A 109 -4.47 -4.52 -4.39
CA LYS A 109 -4.04 -5.90 -4.06
C LYS A 109 -3.71 -6.70 -5.31
N GLU A 110 -4.59 -6.70 -6.32
CA GLU A 110 -4.36 -7.37 -7.60
C GLU A 110 -3.07 -6.88 -8.28
N SER A 111 -2.86 -5.56 -8.27
CA SER A 111 -1.66 -4.94 -8.84
C SER A 111 -0.39 -5.39 -8.10
N LEU A 112 -0.42 -5.43 -6.77
CA LEU A 112 0.71 -5.86 -5.96
C LEU A 112 1.01 -7.36 -6.10
N TYR A 113 -0.01 -8.21 -6.14
CA TYR A 113 0.17 -9.64 -6.42
C TYR A 113 0.69 -9.88 -7.84
N SER A 114 0.33 -9.03 -8.81
CA SER A 114 0.89 -9.10 -10.16
C SER A 114 2.41 -8.88 -10.17
N ILE A 115 2.93 -8.00 -9.31
CA ILE A 115 4.37 -7.80 -9.13
C ILE A 115 5.01 -9.07 -8.57
N LEU A 116 4.47 -9.62 -7.48
CA LEU A 116 5.01 -10.84 -6.85
C LEU A 116 4.99 -12.05 -7.80
N ASN A 117 3.93 -12.19 -8.59
CA ASN A 117 3.83 -13.23 -9.61
C ASN A 117 4.85 -13.01 -10.72
N SER A 118 5.10 -11.76 -11.14
CA SER A 118 6.14 -11.45 -12.12
C SER A 118 7.54 -11.76 -11.59
N CYS A 119 7.79 -11.54 -10.29
CA CYS A 119 9.03 -11.99 -9.62
C CYS A 119 9.20 -13.52 -9.63
N THR A 120 8.11 -14.27 -9.56
CA THR A 120 8.17 -15.74 -9.66
C THR A 120 8.41 -16.19 -11.09
N PHE A 121 7.73 -15.54 -12.03
CA PHE A 121 7.85 -15.83 -13.45
C PHE A 121 9.27 -15.60 -13.96
N VAL A 122 9.91 -14.48 -13.59
CA VAL A 122 11.27 -14.18 -14.03
C VAL A 122 12.30 -15.21 -13.55
N LEU A 123 12.13 -15.78 -12.35
CA LEU A 123 13.00 -16.87 -11.86
C LEU A 123 12.88 -18.12 -12.73
N TYR A 124 11.67 -18.43 -13.17
CA TYR A 124 11.40 -19.56 -14.07
C TYR A 124 11.95 -19.32 -15.48
N GLU A 125 11.82 -18.10 -16.00
CA GLU A 125 12.41 -17.72 -17.29
C GLU A 125 13.95 -17.82 -17.24
N ILE A 126 14.59 -17.26 -16.20
CA ILE A 126 16.04 -17.34 -16.01
C ILE A 126 16.52 -18.80 -15.96
N LYS A 127 15.74 -19.72 -15.38
CA LYS A 127 16.08 -21.16 -15.39
C LYS A 127 16.16 -21.72 -16.80
N LYS A 128 15.29 -21.27 -17.70
CA LYS A 128 15.07 -21.84 -19.03
C LYS A 128 15.88 -21.19 -20.14
N THR A 129 16.17 -19.89 -20.01
CA THR A 129 16.88 -19.14 -21.04
C THR A 129 18.38 -19.40 -20.99
N ASP A 130 19.07 -19.11 -22.09
CA ASP A 130 20.52 -18.96 -22.09
C ASP A 130 20.94 -17.62 -21.46
N THR A 131 22.24 -17.34 -21.45
CA THR A 131 22.80 -16.11 -20.84
C THR A 131 22.28 -14.85 -21.51
N ASP A 132 22.15 -14.86 -22.84
CA ASP A 132 21.69 -13.70 -23.62
C ASP A 132 20.18 -13.44 -23.40
N GLY A 133 19.38 -14.50 -23.22
CA GLY A 133 17.96 -14.37 -22.88
C GLY A 133 17.67 -13.89 -21.45
N VAL A 134 18.63 -13.94 -20.53
CA VAL A 134 18.43 -13.45 -19.14
C VAL A 134 18.25 -11.94 -19.11
N GLU A 135 19.04 -11.20 -19.88
CA GLU A 135 18.98 -9.73 -19.89
C GLU A 135 17.61 -9.25 -20.41
N GLN A 136 17.13 -9.87 -21.48
CA GLN A 136 15.80 -9.59 -22.03
C GLN A 136 14.69 -9.92 -21.03
N ALA A 137 14.74 -11.08 -20.37
CA ALA A 137 13.74 -11.48 -19.37
C ALA A 137 13.70 -10.50 -18.17
N LEU A 138 14.87 -10.02 -17.73
CA LEU A 138 14.98 -9.01 -16.67
C LEU A 138 14.43 -7.66 -17.11
N GLU A 139 14.72 -7.22 -18.34
CA GLU A 139 14.25 -5.95 -18.87
C GLU A 139 12.73 -5.93 -19.04
N GLU A 140 12.16 -6.99 -19.62
CA GLU A 140 10.71 -7.12 -19.81
C GLU A 140 9.97 -7.12 -18.46
N THR A 141 10.47 -7.88 -17.49
CA THR A 141 9.92 -7.92 -16.13
C THR A 141 10.00 -6.55 -15.46
N ASN A 142 11.14 -5.87 -15.59
CA ASN A 142 11.34 -4.53 -15.04
C ASN A 142 10.39 -3.51 -15.65
N LYS A 143 10.22 -3.53 -16.98
CA LYS A 143 9.32 -2.63 -17.70
C LYS A 143 7.88 -2.82 -17.25
N LYS A 144 7.42 -4.08 -17.17
CA LYS A 144 6.08 -4.42 -16.68
C LYS A 144 5.85 -3.94 -15.26
N ASN A 145 6.76 -4.28 -14.34
CA ASN A 145 6.62 -3.91 -12.93
C ASN A 145 6.73 -2.41 -12.70
N LYS A 146 7.58 -1.70 -13.47
CA LYS A 146 7.70 -0.23 -13.41
C LYS A 146 6.37 0.46 -13.68
N VAL A 147 5.65 0.04 -14.73
CA VAL A 147 4.32 0.61 -15.05
C VAL A 147 3.32 0.40 -13.91
N ILE A 148 3.37 -0.77 -13.25
CA ILE A 148 2.49 -1.05 -12.10
C ILE A 148 2.88 -0.20 -10.90
N ILE A 149 4.17 -0.11 -10.59
CA ILE A 149 4.70 0.69 -9.48
C ILE A 149 4.36 2.17 -9.67
N GLU A 150 4.54 2.74 -10.87
CA GLU A 150 4.21 4.14 -11.14
C GLU A 150 2.72 4.44 -10.94
N LYS A 151 1.84 3.50 -11.29
CA LYS A 151 0.40 3.63 -11.00
C LYS A 151 0.12 3.58 -9.49
N LEU A 152 0.78 2.69 -8.77
CA LEU A 152 0.64 2.58 -7.32
C LEU A 152 1.18 3.82 -6.60
N VAL A 153 2.35 4.33 -6.97
CA VAL A 153 2.91 5.57 -6.39
C VAL A 153 1.91 6.73 -6.47
N LYS A 154 1.28 6.93 -7.63
CA LYS A 154 0.23 7.95 -7.82
C LYS A 154 -0.98 7.74 -6.89
N ASN A 155 -1.40 6.50 -6.68
CA ASN A 155 -2.55 6.19 -5.83
C ASN A 155 -2.24 6.33 -4.33
N PHE A 156 -0.97 6.21 -3.95
CA PHE A 156 -0.50 6.29 -2.58
C PHE A 156 -0.01 7.70 -2.20
N ASN A 157 -0.26 8.71 -3.06
CA ASN A 157 0.24 10.11 -2.99
C ASN A 157 1.68 10.20 -2.47
N LEU A 158 2.55 9.39 -3.05
CA LEU A 158 4.01 9.52 -2.90
C LEU A 158 4.59 10.30 -4.08
#